data_AF-A0A285IF70-F1
#
_entry.id   AF-A0A285IF70-F1
#
_cell.length_a   1.000
_cell.length_b   1.000
_cell.length_c   1.000
_cell.angle_alpha   90.00
_cell.angle_beta   90.00
_cell.angle_gamma   90.00
#
_symmetry.space_group_name_H-M   'P 1'
#
loop_
_entity.id
_entity.type
_entity.pdbx_description
1 polymer ?
#
loop_
_entity_poly.entity_id
_entity_poly.type
_entity_poly.pdbx_seq_one_letter_code
_entity_poly.pdbx_strand_id
1 'polypeptide(L)'
;MSTFALAGRRVVLFAAVYAALVVIVQAVNLTVVTAGATDPTSVTTTASVLLVSSLAGLIGVVCVLVLFISVTVWTIAAHRLSASGPGFLGYAALVLTTVLIALAYVLPTRMPTVATIVATDSALRLGAVAVLIAGVLTVRARMRRLTGEATLGARQPLVTADDWDASTWDPTVMSEIDRRRRR
;
A
#
# COMPACT_ATOMS: atom_id res chain seq x y z
N MET A 1 -17.22 7.57 -7.77
CA MET A 1 -16.50 6.30 -8.06
C MET A 1 -14.98 6.45 -8.17
N SER A 2 -14.43 7.65 -8.41
CA SER A 2 -12.97 7.94 -8.43
C SER A 2 -12.22 7.60 -7.13
N THR A 3 -12.88 7.69 -5.97
CA THR A 3 -12.29 7.47 -4.64
C THR A 3 -11.85 6.02 -4.40
N PHE A 4 -12.60 5.03 -4.90
CA PHE A 4 -12.25 3.61 -4.74
C PHE A 4 -11.00 3.21 -5.54
N ALA A 5 -10.91 3.66 -6.81
CA ALA A 5 -9.75 3.40 -7.65
C ALA A 5 -8.49 4.06 -7.09
N LEU A 6 -8.62 5.29 -6.56
CA LEU A 6 -7.53 5.99 -5.89
C LEU A 6 -7.10 5.27 -4.61
N ALA A 7 -8.04 4.85 -3.77
CA ALA A 7 -7.75 4.09 -2.55
C ALA A 7 -7.02 2.77 -2.87
N GLY A 8 -7.50 2.00 -3.85
CA GLY A 8 -6.83 0.77 -4.28
C GLY A 8 -5.42 1.02 -4.83
N ARG A 9 -5.21 2.10 -5.59
CA ARG A 9 -3.87 2.49 -6.08
C ARG A 9 -2.93 2.84 -4.92
N ARG A 10 -3.42 3.55 -3.91
CA ARG A 10 -2.64 3.90 -2.70
C ARG A 10 -2.23 2.65 -1.94
N VAL A 11 -3.14 1.69 -1.75
CA VAL A 11 -2.80 0.40 -1.10
C VAL A 11 -1.69 -0.31 -1.85
N VAL A 12 -1.79 -0.43 -3.18
CA VAL A 12 -0.73 -1.08 -3.99
C VAL A 12 0.59 -0.33 -3.91
N LEU A 13 0.57 1.00 -3.98
CA LEU A 13 1.79 1.82 -3.90
C LEU A 13 2.46 1.69 -2.53
N PHE A 14 1.70 1.80 -1.44
CA PHE A 14 2.25 1.62 -0.09
C PHE A 14 2.75 0.19 0.13
N ALA A 15 2.09 -0.81 -0.44
CA ALA A 15 2.52 -2.21 -0.33
C ALA A 15 3.83 -2.44 -1.08
N ALA A 16 3.99 -1.83 -2.26
CA ALA A 16 5.24 -1.86 -3.01
C ALA A 16 6.37 -1.12 -2.28
N VAL A 17 6.11 0.06 -1.70
CA VAL A 17 7.09 0.80 -0.88
C VAL A 17 7.52 -0.03 0.33
N TYR A 18 6.58 -0.68 1.02
CA TYR A 18 6.89 -1.57 2.13
C TYR A 18 7.74 -2.77 1.67
N ALA A 19 7.42 -3.40 0.54
CA ALA A 19 8.26 -4.47 -0.01
C ALA A 19 9.67 -4.00 -0.34
N ALA A 20 9.83 -2.81 -0.94
CA ALA A 20 11.14 -2.23 -1.22
C ALA A 20 11.95 -2.00 0.07
N LEU A 21 11.30 -1.48 1.12
CA LEU A 21 11.93 -1.32 2.43
C LEU A 21 12.35 -2.65 3.04
N VAL A 22 11.52 -3.69 2.95
CA VAL A 22 11.87 -5.04 3.41
C VAL A 22 13.11 -5.53 2.67
N VAL A 23 13.16 -5.41 1.34
CA VAL A 23 14.34 -5.82 0.56
C VAL A 23 15.60 -5.07 1.00
N ILE A 24 15.50 -3.74 1.20
CA ILE A 24 16.64 -2.91 1.66
C ILE A 24 17.13 -3.36 3.04
N VAL A 25 16.22 -3.51 4.01
CA VAL A 25 16.57 -3.93 5.38
C VAL A 25 17.25 -5.30 5.38
N GLN A 26 16.74 -6.24 4.57
CA GLN A 26 17.30 -7.59 4.50
C GLN A 26 18.63 -7.63 3.77
N ALA A 27 18.83 -6.80 2.75
CA ALA A 27 20.14 -6.62 2.12
C ALA A 27 21.16 -6.08 3.14
N VAL A 28 20.80 -5.08 3.95
CA VAL A 28 21.66 -4.56 5.02
C VAL A 28 21.99 -5.64 6.03
N ASN A 29 21.00 -6.36 6.54
CA ASN A 29 21.21 -7.46 7.49
C ASN A 29 22.15 -8.54 6.93
N LEU A 30 21.97 -8.91 5.66
CA LEU A 30 22.83 -9.90 5.01
C LEU A 30 24.27 -9.37 4.87
N THR A 31 24.46 -8.11 4.47
CA THR A 31 25.80 -7.51 4.35
C THR A 31 26.53 -7.43 5.69
N VAL A 32 25.85 -7.13 6.80
CA VAL A 32 26.46 -7.12 8.14
C VAL A 32 26.95 -8.52 8.53
N VAL A 33 26.20 -9.56 8.16
CA VAL A 33 26.54 -10.95 8.46
C VAL A 33 27.70 -11.44 7.58
N THR A 34 27.70 -11.10 6.28
CA THR A 34 28.72 -11.58 5.33
C THR A 34 30.01 -10.77 5.36
N ALA A 35 29.95 -9.48 5.70
CA ALA A 35 31.12 -8.63 5.78
C ALA A 35 32.01 -8.93 6.99
N GLY A 36 31.57 -9.80 7.91
CA GLY A 36 32.36 -10.19 9.08
C GLY A 36 32.78 -8.96 9.88
N ALA A 37 31.85 -8.40 10.66
CA ALA A 37 32.15 -7.28 11.56
C ALA A 37 33.54 -7.45 12.20
N THR A 38 34.36 -6.41 12.08
CA THR A 38 35.80 -6.41 12.42
C THR A 38 36.10 -6.80 13.88
N ASP A 39 35.09 -6.86 14.73
CA ASP A 39 35.05 -7.76 15.88
C ASP A 39 33.57 -7.82 16.30
N PRO A 40 32.87 -8.98 16.21
CA PRO A 40 31.43 -9.07 16.52
C PRO A 40 31.11 -8.82 18.01
N THR A 41 32.14 -8.83 18.85
CA THR A 41 32.09 -8.55 20.30
C THR A 41 32.45 -7.11 20.63
N SER A 42 32.90 -6.31 19.66
CA SER A 42 33.19 -4.90 19.93
C SER A 42 31.89 -4.15 20.24
N VAL A 43 31.91 -3.38 21.32
CA VAL A 43 30.75 -2.64 21.84
C VAL A 43 30.16 -1.72 20.76
N THR A 44 30.99 -1.16 19.90
CA THR A 44 30.60 -0.28 18.79
C THR A 44 29.84 -1.03 17.68
N THR A 45 30.28 -2.22 17.30
CA THR A 45 29.54 -3.07 16.35
C THR A 45 28.21 -3.54 16.94
N THR A 46 28.19 -4.00 18.19
CA THR A 46 26.93 -4.46 18.82
C THR A 46 25.92 -3.33 18.96
N ALA A 47 26.37 -2.14 19.37
CA ALA A 47 25.51 -0.95 19.52
C ALA A 47 24.94 -0.48 18.17
N SER A 48 25.77 -0.43 17.12
CA SER A 48 25.32 -0.02 15.78
C SER A 48 24.32 -1.00 15.18
N VAL A 49 24.53 -2.32 15.32
CA VAL A 49 23.57 -3.34 14.85
C VAL A 49 22.24 -3.23 15.60
N LEU A 50 22.26 -3.04 16.92
CA LEU A 50 21.05 -2.85 17.73
C LEU A 50 20.28 -1.58 17.32
N LEU A 51 20.99 -0.47 17.09
CA LEU A 51 20.38 0.79 16.66
C LEU A 51 19.74 0.66 15.27
N VAL A 52 20.47 0.10 14.29
CA VAL A 52 19.99 -0.06 12.91
C VAL A 52 18.78 -1.01 12.86
N SER A 53 18.85 -2.13 13.57
CA SER A 53 17.73 -3.09 13.64
C SER A 53 16.50 -2.50 14.35
N SER A 54 16.70 -1.72 15.42
CA SER A 54 15.61 -1.03 16.12
C SER A 54 14.94 0.05 15.26
N LEU A 55 15.73 0.86 14.55
CA LEU A 55 15.24 1.86 13.61
C LEU A 55 14.47 1.21 12.45
N ALA A 56 15.03 0.14 11.87
CA ALA A 56 14.36 -0.62 10.82
C ALA A 56 13.04 -1.23 11.32
N GLY A 57 13.01 -1.75 12.55
CA GLY A 57 11.80 -2.23 13.21
C GLY A 57 10.74 -1.14 13.39
N LEU A 58 11.13 0.04 13.87
CA LEU A 58 10.24 1.18 14.05
C LEU A 58 9.64 1.64 12.72
N ILE A 59 10.49 1.83 11.70
CA ILE A 59 10.05 2.19 10.34
C ILE A 59 9.08 1.12 9.81
N GLY A 60 9.40 -0.16 10.00
CA GLY A 60 8.55 -1.29 9.63
C GLY A 60 7.16 -1.20 10.26
N VAL A 61 7.07 -0.90 11.56
CA VAL A 61 5.79 -0.72 12.27
C VAL A 61 5.00 0.45 11.69
N VAL A 62 5.64 1.60 11.47
CA VAL A 62 4.97 2.77 10.86
C VAL A 62 4.42 2.42 9.48
N CYS A 63 5.19 1.72 8.64
CA CYS A 63 4.72 1.29 7.32
C CYS A 63 3.52 0.34 7.40
N VAL A 64 3.54 -0.61 8.33
CA VAL A 64 2.41 -1.54 8.55
C VAL A 64 1.16 -0.78 9.01
N LEU A 65 1.30 0.22 9.89
CA LEU A 65 0.18 1.06 10.31
C LEU A 65 -0.42 1.87 9.15
N VAL A 66 0.43 2.51 8.34
CA VAL A 66 -0.02 3.26 7.16
C VAL A 66 -0.70 2.34 6.14
N LEU A 67 -0.19 1.12 5.96
CA LEU A 67 -0.81 0.09 5.13
C LEU A 67 -2.18 -0.32 5.67
N PHE A 68 -2.27 -0.54 6.98
CA PHE A 68 -3.52 -0.91 7.64
C PHE A 68 -4.59 0.17 7.43
N ILE A 69 -4.26 1.43 7.69
CA ILE A 69 -5.17 2.57 7.46
C ILE A 69 -5.61 2.61 5.99
N SER A 70 -4.67 2.45 5.05
CA SER A 70 -4.97 2.46 3.62
C SER A 70 -5.93 1.34 3.21
N VAL A 71 -5.72 0.14 3.74
CA VAL A 71 -6.59 -1.02 3.54
C VAL A 71 -7.97 -0.78 4.14
N THR A 72 -8.07 -0.22 5.36
CA THR A 72 -9.35 0.10 5.99
C THR A 72 -10.16 1.08 5.14
N VAL A 73 -9.53 2.17 4.69
CA VAL A 73 -10.18 3.15 3.81
C VAL A 73 -10.64 2.49 2.50
N TRP A 74 -9.83 1.62 1.91
CA TRP A 74 -10.20 0.88 0.71
C TRP A 74 -11.37 -0.08 0.93
N THR A 75 -11.39 -0.82 2.04
CA THR A 75 -12.49 -1.73 2.41
C THR A 75 -13.80 -0.96 2.63
N ILE A 76 -13.74 0.18 3.33
CA ILE A 76 -14.90 1.06 3.50
C ILE A 76 -15.41 1.55 2.14
N ALA A 77 -14.49 1.97 1.25
CA ALA A 77 -14.86 2.39 -0.10
C ALA A 77 -15.49 1.24 -0.92
N ALA A 78 -15.03 0.00 -0.74
CA ALA A 78 -15.61 -1.18 -1.38
C ALA A 78 -17.07 -1.43 -0.93
N HIS A 79 -17.35 -1.30 0.37
CA HIS A 79 -18.70 -1.44 0.93
C HIS A 79 -19.68 -0.37 0.43
N ARG A 80 -19.17 0.82 0.11
CA ARG A 80 -19.99 1.87 -0.51
C ARG A 80 -20.39 1.55 -1.95
N LEU A 81 -19.68 0.63 -2.62
CA LEU A 81 -19.98 0.23 -4.01
C LEU A 81 -20.78 -1.07 -4.10
N SER A 82 -20.71 -1.93 -3.09
CA SER A 82 -21.46 -3.19 -3.03
C SER A 82 -21.75 -3.55 -1.58
N ALA A 83 -22.97 -4.04 -1.31
CA ALA A 83 -23.35 -4.59 0.00
C ALA A 83 -22.43 -5.76 0.44
N SER A 84 -21.81 -6.46 -0.51
CA SER A 84 -20.84 -7.53 -0.22
C SER A 84 -19.40 -7.02 0.04
N GLY A 85 -19.15 -5.73 -0.15
CA GLY A 85 -17.84 -5.10 -0.03
C GLY A 85 -16.78 -5.79 -0.90
N PRO A 86 -15.56 -6.04 -0.38
CA PRO A 86 -14.53 -6.79 -1.10
C PRO A 86 -14.97 -8.20 -1.52
N GLY A 87 -15.94 -8.79 -0.81
CA GLY A 87 -16.35 -10.19 -0.93
C GLY A 87 -15.36 -11.16 -0.26
N PHE A 88 -15.72 -12.45 -0.29
CA PHE A 88 -14.98 -13.51 0.41
C PHE A 88 -13.48 -13.54 0.06
N LEU A 89 -13.13 -13.50 -1.23
CA LEU A 89 -11.73 -13.51 -1.67
C LEU A 89 -10.94 -12.29 -1.19
N GLY A 90 -11.57 -11.11 -1.15
CA GLY A 90 -10.94 -9.90 -0.64
C GLY A 90 -10.62 -10.02 0.84
N TYR A 91 -11.56 -10.50 1.65
CA TYR A 91 -11.33 -10.73 3.07
C TYR A 91 -10.35 -11.85 3.35
N ALA A 92 -10.41 -12.95 2.61
CA ALA A 92 -9.46 -14.05 2.73
C ALA A 92 -8.03 -13.57 2.47
N ALA A 93 -7.82 -12.73 1.44
CA ALA A 93 -6.53 -12.12 1.16
C ALA A 93 -6.08 -11.21 2.32
N LEU A 94 -6.96 -10.38 2.88
CA LEU A 94 -6.62 -9.52 4.03
C LEU A 94 -6.23 -10.34 5.27
N VAL A 95 -7.02 -11.36 5.62
CA VAL A 95 -6.72 -12.26 6.74
C VAL A 95 -5.39 -12.97 6.51
N LEU A 96 -5.16 -13.52 5.32
CA LEU A 96 -3.92 -14.21 4.98
C LEU A 96 -2.72 -13.25 5.06
N THR A 97 -2.84 -12.03 4.54
CA THR A 97 -1.80 -10.99 4.68
C THR A 97 -1.51 -10.69 6.15
N THR A 98 -2.53 -10.52 6.99
CA THR A 98 -2.34 -10.27 8.43
C THR A 98 -1.65 -11.44 9.12
N VAL A 99 -2.05 -12.68 8.80
CA VAL A 99 -1.41 -13.89 9.33
C VAL A 99 0.06 -13.94 8.91
N LEU A 100 0.38 -13.72 7.63
CA LEU A 100 1.76 -13.73 7.15
C LEU A 100 2.62 -12.66 7.81
N ILE A 101 2.10 -11.45 8.02
CA ILE A 101 2.80 -10.39 8.76
C ILE A 101 3.02 -10.80 10.21
N ALA A 102 2.01 -11.34 10.89
CA ALA A 102 2.16 -11.80 12.27
C ALA A 102 3.18 -12.94 12.38
N LEU A 103 3.14 -13.89 11.46
CA LEU A 103 4.10 -14.98 11.37
C LEU A 103 5.53 -14.48 11.12
N ALA A 104 5.71 -13.38 10.37
CA ALA A 104 7.03 -12.76 10.17
C ALA A 104 7.66 -12.24 11.47
N TYR A 105 6.87 -11.97 12.52
CA TYR A 105 7.40 -11.57 13.83
C TYR A 105 7.62 -12.76 14.79
N VAL A 106 7.04 -13.93 14.50
CA VAL A 106 7.03 -15.09 15.42
C VAL A 106 7.92 -16.23 14.94
N LEU A 107 7.93 -16.54 13.64
CA LEU A 107 8.70 -17.66 13.10
C LEU A 107 10.21 -17.41 13.10
N PRO A 108 10.72 -16.23 12.71
CA PRO A 108 12.16 -16.03 12.63
C PRO A 108 12.87 -16.22 13.98
N THR A 109 12.21 -15.94 15.11
CA THR A 109 12.80 -16.14 16.45
C THR A 109 13.04 -17.61 16.82
N ARG A 110 12.48 -18.55 16.04
CA ARG A 110 12.60 -20.00 16.28
C ARG A 110 13.58 -20.68 15.33
N MET A 111 14.21 -19.94 14.42
CA MET A 111 15.09 -20.50 13.40
C MET A 111 16.54 -20.60 13.89
N PRO A 112 17.27 -21.68 13.54
CA PRO A 112 18.58 -21.96 14.10
C PRO A 112 19.74 -21.16 13.46
N THR A 113 19.56 -20.62 12.25
CA THR A 113 20.63 -19.93 11.52
C THR A 113 20.19 -18.55 11.03
N VAL A 114 21.11 -17.59 11.01
CA VAL A 114 20.81 -16.23 10.54
C VAL A 114 20.32 -16.22 9.07
N ALA A 115 20.90 -17.08 8.22
CA ALA A 115 20.44 -17.22 6.84
C ALA A 115 18.97 -17.68 6.75
N THR A 116 18.55 -18.64 7.59
CA THR A 116 17.16 -19.10 7.61
C THR A 116 16.21 -18.07 8.23
N ILE A 117 16.65 -17.29 9.22
CA ILE A 117 15.92 -16.14 9.78
C ILE A 117 15.62 -15.13 8.68
N VAL A 118 16.64 -14.65 7.96
CA VAL A 118 16.50 -13.64 6.90
C VAL A 118 15.63 -14.16 5.77
N ALA A 119 15.84 -15.40 5.32
CA ALA A 119 15.04 -16.00 4.26
C ALA A 119 13.55 -16.14 4.66
N THR A 120 13.28 -16.62 5.87
CA THR A 120 11.91 -16.81 6.38
C THR A 120 11.18 -15.49 6.56
N ASP A 121 11.81 -14.50 7.20
CA ASP A 121 11.21 -13.18 7.40
C ASP A 121 10.92 -12.50 6.05
N SER A 122 11.86 -12.58 5.10
CA SER A 122 11.69 -12.05 3.75
C SER A 122 10.53 -12.73 3.01
N ALA A 123 10.48 -14.06 3.03
CA ALA A 123 9.44 -14.83 2.35
C ALA A 123 8.04 -14.50 2.92
N LEU A 124 7.91 -14.39 4.23
CA LEU A 124 6.63 -14.08 4.88
C LEU A 124 6.17 -12.65 4.57
N ARG A 125 7.07 -11.65 4.67
CA ARG A 125 6.73 -10.25 4.39
C ARG A 125 6.43 -10.00 2.91
N LEU A 126 7.25 -10.54 2.01
CA LEU A 126 7.03 -10.40 0.57
C LEU A 126 5.80 -11.20 0.11
N GLY A 127 5.59 -12.40 0.68
CA GLY A 127 4.38 -13.17 0.49
C GLY A 127 3.12 -12.41 0.94
N ALA A 128 3.17 -11.76 2.10
CA ALA A 128 2.06 -10.93 2.60
C ALA A 128 1.71 -9.80 1.64
N VAL A 129 2.72 -9.13 1.08
CA VAL A 129 2.55 -8.07 0.07
C VAL A 129 1.96 -8.62 -1.21
N ALA A 130 2.48 -9.74 -1.72
CA ALA A 130 1.99 -10.37 -2.95
C ALA A 130 0.50 -10.76 -2.81
N VAL A 131 0.13 -11.39 -1.70
CA VAL A 131 -1.26 -11.73 -1.37
C VAL A 131 -2.14 -10.48 -1.30
N LEU A 132 -1.66 -9.41 -0.64
CA LEU A 132 -2.42 -8.17 -0.52
C LEU A 132 -2.69 -7.53 -1.89
N ILE A 133 -1.64 -7.40 -2.72
CA ILE A 133 -1.75 -6.83 -4.06
C ILE A 133 -2.69 -7.68 -4.92
N ALA A 134 -2.52 -9.01 -4.92
CA ALA A 134 -3.40 -9.92 -5.66
C ALA A 134 -4.86 -9.81 -5.21
N GLY A 135 -5.12 -9.72 -3.91
CA GLY A 135 -6.45 -9.50 -3.34
C GLY A 135 -7.08 -8.18 -3.82
N VAL A 136 -6.34 -7.08 -3.73
CA VAL A 136 -6.82 -5.76 -4.19
C VAL A 136 -7.12 -5.77 -5.69
N LEU A 137 -6.24 -6.35 -6.52
CA LEU A 137 -6.44 -6.45 -7.95
C LEU A 137 -7.65 -7.31 -8.33
N THR A 138 -7.84 -8.43 -7.63
CA THR A 138 -8.98 -9.34 -7.85
C THR A 138 -10.30 -8.64 -7.52
N VAL A 139 -10.36 -7.94 -6.39
CA VAL A 139 -11.55 -7.16 -5.99
C VAL A 139 -11.80 -6.01 -6.96
N ARG A 140 -10.75 -5.33 -7.43
CA ARG A 140 -10.89 -4.27 -8.44
C ARG A 140 -11.42 -4.81 -9.76
N ALA A 141 -10.95 -5.98 -10.20
CA ALA A 141 -11.46 -6.64 -11.40
C ALA A 141 -12.92 -7.08 -11.25
N ARG A 142 -13.29 -7.61 -10.08
CA ARG A 142 -14.69 -7.95 -9.74
C ARG A 142 -15.58 -6.70 -9.77
N MET A 143 -15.15 -5.61 -9.12
CA MET A 143 -15.92 -4.36 -9.09
C MET A 143 -16.10 -3.77 -10.49
N ARG A 144 -15.06 -3.80 -11.35
CA ARG A 144 -15.18 -3.42 -12.77
C ARG A 144 -16.27 -4.21 -13.50
N ARG A 145 -16.34 -5.52 -13.27
CA ARG A 145 -17.36 -6.37 -13.90
C ARG A 145 -18.77 -6.04 -13.40
N LEU A 146 -18.91 -5.71 -12.11
CA LEU A 146 -20.21 -5.39 -11.51
C LEU A 146 -20.70 -3.98 -11.89
N THR A 147 -19.80 -3.00 -12.03
CA THR A 147 -20.19 -1.61 -12.31
C THR A 147 -20.09 -1.24 -13.79
N GLY A 148 -19.49 -2.07 -14.64
CA GLY A 148 -19.32 -1.81 -16.08
C GLY A 148 -18.30 -0.71 -16.43
N GLU A 149 -17.66 -0.07 -15.45
CA GLU A 149 -16.74 1.05 -15.68
C GLU A 149 -15.30 0.60 -15.98
N ALA A 150 -14.85 0.81 -17.23
CA ALA A 150 -13.47 0.62 -17.65
C ALA A 150 -12.48 1.65 -17.03
N THR A 151 -13.00 2.81 -16.59
CA THR A 151 -12.25 3.94 -16.00
C THR A 151 -11.61 3.61 -14.64
N LEU A 152 -12.00 2.51 -14.01
CA LEU A 152 -11.31 1.99 -12.82
C LEU A 152 -9.86 1.57 -13.12
N GLY A 153 -9.31 1.75 -14.32
CA GLY A 153 -7.89 1.55 -14.67
C GLY A 153 -7.27 2.60 -15.58
N ALA A 154 -8.06 3.53 -16.10
CA ALA A 154 -7.56 4.54 -17.01
C ALA A 154 -6.75 5.59 -16.24
N ARG A 155 -5.57 5.94 -16.77
CA ARG A 155 -4.84 7.15 -16.41
C ARG A 155 -5.82 8.29 -16.67
N GLN A 156 -6.33 8.94 -15.63
CA GLN A 156 -7.13 10.14 -15.83
C GLN A 156 -6.25 11.12 -16.62
N PRO A 157 -6.70 11.61 -17.79
CA PRO A 157 -6.01 12.71 -18.43
C PRO A 157 -5.99 13.84 -17.40
N LEU A 158 -4.78 14.32 -17.10
CA LEU A 158 -4.60 15.59 -16.42
C LEU A 158 -5.36 16.60 -17.28
N VAL A 159 -6.46 17.15 -16.75
CA VAL A 159 -7.20 18.32 -17.25
C VAL A 159 -7.08 18.50 -18.77
N THR A 160 -7.98 17.91 -19.53
CA THR A 160 -8.15 18.29 -20.94
C THR A 160 -8.59 19.74 -21.01
N ALA A 161 -7.98 20.52 -21.90
CA ALA A 161 -8.28 21.96 -22.08
C ALA A 161 -9.78 22.24 -22.31
N ASP A 162 -10.54 21.23 -22.78
CA ASP A 162 -11.99 21.29 -22.98
C ASP A 162 -12.81 21.39 -21.68
N ASP A 163 -12.22 21.06 -20.51
CA ASP A 163 -12.90 21.18 -19.20
C ASP A 163 -12.97 22.64 -18.70
N TRP A 164 -12.17 23.53 -19.29
CA TRP A 164 -12.33 24.99 -19.11
C TRP A 164 -13.49 25.56 -19.93
N ASP A 165 -13.80 24.94 -21.09
CA ASP A 165 -14.94 25.32 -21.95
C ASP A 165 -16.27 24.71 -21.52
N ALA A 166 -16.26 23.74 -20.58
CA ALA A 166 -17.48 23.23 -19.94
C ALA A 166 -18.19 24.28 -19.06
N SER A 167 -17.57 25.44 -18.84
CA SER A 167 -18.27 26.65 -18.38
C SER A 167 -18.92 27.38 -19.56
N THR A 168 -19.85 26.71 -20.26
CA THR A 168 -20.94 27.49 -20.87
C THR A 168 -21.70 28.09 -19.70
N TRP A 169 -21.27 29.29 -19.28
CA TRP A 169 -21.87 30.04 -18.18
C TRP A 169 -23.38 29.99 -18.35
N ASP A 170 -24.07 29.61 -17.27
CA ASP A 170 -25.52 29.54 -17.25
C ASP A 170 -26.10 30.78 -17.96
N PRO A 171 -26.87 30.60 -19.04
CA PRO A 171 -27.34 31.72 -19.86
C PRO A 171 -28.15 32.73 -19.03
N THR A 172 -28.75 32.28 -17.93
CA THR A 172 -29.44 33.17 -16.98
C THR A 172 -28.46 34.10 -16.25
N VAL A 173 -27.29 33.61 -15.85
CA VAL A 173 -26.24 34.42 -15.21
C VAL A 173 -25.65 35.43 -16.19
N MET A 174 -25.45 35.04 -17.46
CA MET A 174 -24.99 35.97 -18.49
C MET A 174 -25.99 37.11 -18.72
N SER A 175 -27.29 36.78 -18.77
CA SER A 175 -28.36 37.78 -18.92
C SER A 175 -28.46 38.75 -17.73
N GLU A 176 -28.18 38.26 -16.51
CA GLU A 176 -28.18 39.06 -15.28
C GLU A 176 -26.99 40.03 -15.25
N ILE A 177 -25.82 39.62 -15.75
CA ILE A 177 -24.64 40.49 -15.88
C ILE A 177 -24.88 41.60 -16.91
N ASP A 178 -25.45 41.27 -18.07
CA ASP A 178 -25.78 42.25 -19.10
C ASP A 178 -26.84 43.27 -18.62
N ARG A 179 -27.83 42.81 -17.83
CA ARG A 179 -28.80 43.71 -17.20
C ARG A 179 -28.14 44.69 -16.25
N ARG A 180 -27.12 44.27 -15.49
CA ARG A 180 -26.40 45.12 -14.53
C ARG A 180 -25.44 46.10 -15.20
N ARG A 181 -24.85 45.76 -16.35
CA ARG A 181 -23.96 46.67 -17.10
C ARG A 181 -24.70 47.82 -17.82
N ARG A 182 -26.00 47.68 -18.05
CA ARG A 182 -26.83 48.69 -18.74
C ARG A 182 -27.52 49.68 -17.78
N ARG A 183 -27.25 49.59 -16.47
CA ARG A 183 -27.64 50.59 -15.46
C ARG A 183 -26.42 51.38 -15.06
#